data_AF-A0A1M7QNX7-F1
#
_entry.id   AF-A0A1M7QNX7-F1
#
_cell.length_a   1.000
_cell.length_b   1.000
_cell.length_c   1.000
_cell.angle_alpha   90.00
_cell.angle_beta   90.00
_cell.angle_gamma   90.00
#
_symmetry.space_group_name_H-M   'P 1'
#
loop_
_entity.id
_entity.type
_entity.pdbx_description
1 polymer ?
#
loop_
_entity_poly.entity_id
_entity_poly.type
_entity_poly.pdbx_seq_one_letter_code
_entity_poly.pdbx_strand_id
1 'polypeptide(L)'
;MITVIGIFENAELADEASSYLLANEFESENIDVHTSGSDAAGQERVGDFFKHIYEDGKQAAHYASLGRQGTVVTVHAVSAREAQEAVDVLNNYGAVDVNATEENPGGAESRSQVIERIIAPENRLR
;
A
#
# COMPACT_ATOMS: atom_id res chain seq x y z
N MET A 1 12.15 -4.36 -8.19
CA MET A 1 11.64 -3.48 -7.12
C MET A 1 10.18 -3.80 -6.97
N ILE A 2 9.79 -4.17 -5.75
CA ILE A 2 8.44 -4.61 -5.41
C ILE A 2 7.83 -3.50 -4.57
N THR A 3 6.61 -3.08 -4.89
CA THR A 3 5.91 -2.09 -4.09
C THR A 3 4.85 -2.76 -3.24
N VAL A 4 4.97 -2.61 -1.93
CA VAL A 4 4.00 -3.05 -0.94
C VAL A 4 3.17 -1.85 -0.51
N ILE A 5 1.86 -2.01 -0.46
CA ILE A 5 0.93 -0.91 -0.16
C ILE A 5 0.09 -1.31 1.05
N GLY A 6 0.08 -0.45 2.07
CA GLY A 6 -0.79 -0.57 3.24
C GLY A 6 -1.70 0.64 3.35
N ILE A 7 -3.00 0.41 3.52
CA ILE A 7 -3.97 1.48 3.78
C ILE A 7 -4.36 1.43 5.24
N PHE A 8 -4.18 2.54 5.95
CA PHE A 8 -4.49 2.69 7.36
C PHE A 8 -5.66 3.64 7.52
N GLU A 9 -6.61 3.30 8.40
CA GLU A 9 -7.69 4.21 8.75
C GLU A 9 -7.18 5.39 9.60
N ASN A 10 -6.10 5.18 10.38
CA ASN A 10 -5.52 6.18 11.27
C ASN A 10 -4.08 6.52 10.86
N ALA A 11 -3.77 7.82 10.81
CA ALA A 11 -2.41 8.29 10.50
C ALA A 11 -1.39 7.91 11.58
N GLU A 12 -1.80 7.76 12.84
CA GLU A 12 -0.93 7.33 13.94
C GLU A 12 -0.37 5.91 13.71
N LEU A 13 -1.23 4.99 13.26
CA LEU A 13 -0.81 3.61 12.94
C LEU A 13 0.14 3.57 11.74
N ALA A 14 -0.12 4.43 10.74
CA ALA A 14 0.75 4.57 9.58
C ALA A 14 2.14 5.08 9.98
N ASP A 15 2.21 6.07 10.89
CA ASP A 15 3.47 6.64 11.39
C ASP A 15 4.29 5.60 12.17
N GLU A 16 3.64 4.83 13.06
CA GLU A 16 4.27 3.72 13.77
C GLU A 16 4.81 2.65 12.81
N ALA A 17 4.04 2.27 11.79
CA ALA A 17 4.47 1.32 10.78
C ALA A 17 5.68 1.84 10.00
N SER A 18 5.68 3.10 9.57
CA SER A 18 6.83 3.72 8.90
C SER A 18 8.06 3.80 9.80
N SER A 19 7.91 4.14 11.07
CA SER A 19 9.00 4.13 12.04
C SER A 19 9.62 2.74 12.20
N TYR A 20 8.78 1.70 12.20
CA TYR A 20 9.24 0.32 12.25
C TYR A 20 9.98 -0.11 10.98
N LEU A 21 9.49 0.31 9.80
CA LEU A 21 10.17 0.07 8.53
C LEU A 21 11.53 0.76 8.50
N LEU A 22 11.62 2.04 8.89
CA LEU A 22 12.89 2.75 9.01
C LEU A 22 13.88 2.07 9.96
N ALA A 23 13.37 1.48 11.04
CA ALA A 23 14.19 0.71 11.98
C ALA A 23 14.69 -0.63 11.39
N ASN A 24 14.01 -1.17 10.38
CA ASN A 24 14.40 -2.39 9.65
C ASN A 24 15.28 -2.09 8.43
N GLU A 25 16.07 -1.01 8.48
CA GLU A 25 16.99 -0.60 7.42
C GLU A 25 16.31 -0.21 6.09
N PHE A 26 14.98 -0.03 6.08
CA PHE A 26 14.32 0.59 4.93
C PHE A 26 14.64 2.07 4.91
N GLU A 27 15.02 2.60 3.75
CA GLU A 27 15.26 4.02 3.62
C GLU A 27 13.95 4.80 3.54
N SER A 28 13.91 5.99 4.13
CA SER A 28 12.76 6.90 4.02
C SER A 28 12.49 7.31 2.57
N GLU A 29 13.46 7.21 1.67
CA GLU A 29 13.23 7.41 0.23
C GLU A 29 12.51 6.24 -0.45
N ASN A 30 12.48 5.07 0.19
CA ASN A 30 11.76 3.89 -0.27
C ASN A 30 10.38 3.79 0.37
N ILE A 31 10.05 4.63 1.35
CA ILE A 31 8.75 4.65 2.02
C ILE A 31 8.08 5.98 1.68
N ASP A 32 6.95 5.92 0.98
CA ASP A 32 6.08 7.08 0.85
C ASP A 32 4.88 6.92 1.77
N VAL A 33 4.54 7.99 2.49
CA VAL A 33 3.37 8.06 3.36
C VAL A 33 2.49 9.19 2.87
N HIS A 34 1.30 8.84 2.41
CA HIS A 34 0.31 9.78 1.92
C HIS A 34 -0.92 9.77 2.82
N THR A 35 -0.99 10.74 3.71
CA THR A 35 -2.21 11.04 4.48
C THR A 35 -3.15 11.82 3.58
N SER A 36 -4.33 11.25 3.27
CA SER A 36 -5.41 12.02 2.68
C SER A 36 -5.93 12.99 3.72
N GLY A 37 -5.33 14.17 3.78
CA GLY A 37 -5.96 15.33 4.39
C GLY A 37 -7.24 15.71 3.63
N SER A 38 -8.04 16.63 4.18
CA SER A 38 -9.24 17.17 3.54
C SER A 38 -9.00 17.86 2.17
N ASP A 39 -7.79 17.77 1.63
CA ASP A 39 -7.34 18.31 0.36
C ASP A 39 -7.80 17.45 -0.82
N ALA A 40 -8.71 18.00 -1.62
CA ALA A 40 -9.23 17.36 -2.82
C ALA A 40 -8.11 16.93 -3.81
N ALA A 41 -6.99 17.67 -3.85
CA ALA A 41 -5.84 17.32 -4.70
C ALA A 41 -5.13 16.03 -4.25
N GLY A 42 -5.07 15.76 -2.95
CA GLY A 42 -4.51 14.51 -2.42
C GLY A 42 -5.43 13.33 -2.74
N GLN A 43 -6.74 13.54 -2.66
CA GLN A 43 -7.75 12.53 -2.97
C GLN A 43 -7.77 12.12 -4.46
N GLU A 44 -7.46 13.06 -5.35
CA GLU A 44 -7.37 12.81 -6.79
C GLU A 44 -6.14 11.98 -7.14
N ARG A 45 -4.97 12.32 -6.56
CA ARG A 45 -3.71 11.55 -6.75
C ARG A 45 -3.81 10.10 -6.29
N VAL A 46 -4.42 9.86 -5.12
CA VAL A 46 -4.67 8.49 -4.63
C VAL A 46 -5.56 7.73 -5.61
N GLY A 47 -6.55 8.40 -6.19
CA GLY A 47 -7.41 7.82 -7.23
C GLY A 47 -6.66 7.42 -8.50
N ASP A 48 -5.84 8.32 -9.03
CA ASP A 48 -5.03 8.05 -10.22
C ASP A 48 -3.98 6.97 -9.97
N PHE A 49 -3.38 6.95 -8.78
CA PHE A 49 -2.45 5.89 -8.35
C PHE A 49 -3.11 4.50 -8.42
N PHE A 50 -4.24 4.31 -7.74
CA PHE A 50 -4.92 3.02 -7.74
C PHE A 50 -5.49 2.66 -9.11
N LYS A 51 -5.86 3.63 -9.94
CA LYS A 51 -6.27 3.41 -11.32
C LYS A 51 -5.12 2.98 -12.24
N HIS A 52 -3.90 3.41 -11.94
CA HIS A 52 -2.71 2.94 -12.64
C HIS A 52 -2.31 1.53 -12.21
N ILE A 53 -2.54 1.20 -10.93
CA ILE A 53 -2.27 -0.14 -10.40
C ILE A 53 -3.29 -1.14 -10.91
N TYR A 54 -4.58 -0.84 -10.76
CA TYR A 54 -5.65 -1.77 -11.09
C TYR A 54 -6.25 -1.41 -12.44
N GLU A 55 -6.11 -2.32 -13.42
CA GLU A 55 -6.81 -2.22 -14.70
C GLU A 55 -8.34 -2.33 -14.50
N ASP A 56 -8.78 -3.03 -13.45
CA ASP A 56 -10.20 -3.06 -13.06
C ASP A 56 -10.59 -1.75 -12.35
N GLY A 57 -11.45 -0.98 -13.01
CA GLY A 57 -11.90 0.32 -12.51
C GLY A 57 -12.74 0.25 -11.23
N LYS A 58 -13.38 -0.88 -10.90
CA LYS A 58 -14.16 -1.02 -9.67
C LYS A 58 -13.25 -1.28 -8.48
N GLN A 59 -12.26 -2.15 -8.64
CA GLN A 59 -11.22 -2.37 -7.64
C GLN A 59 -10.44 -1.07 -7.39
N ALA A 60 -9.97 -0.42 -8.46
CA ALA A 60 -9.30 0.88 -8.36
C ALA A 60 -10.14 1.91 -7.58
N ALA A 61 -11.44 2.03 -7.89
CA ALA A 61 -12.32 2.98 -7.22
C ALA A 61 -12.57 2.63 -5.75
N HIS A 62 -12.68 1.34 -5.42
CA HIS A 62 -12.83 0.87 -4.05
C HIS A 62 -11.62 1.24 -3.20
N TYR A 63 -10.41 0.91 -3.66
CA TYR A 63 -9.16 1.22 -2.97
C TYR A 63 -8.87 2.71 -2.91
N ALA A 64 -9.15 3.43 -3.99
CA ALA A 64 -9.09 4.88 -3.98
C ALA A 64 -10.00 5.46 -2.90
N SER A 65 -11.21 4.92 -2.72
CA SER A 65 -12.12 5.39 -1.68
C SER A 65 -11.58 5.15 -0.27
N LEU A 66 -10.94 4.01 -0.01
CA LEU A 66 -10.31 3.70 1.28
C LEU A 66 -9.10 4.61 1.53
N GLY A 67 -8.22 4.75 0.55
CA GLY A 67 -7.05 5.63 0.62
C GLY A 67 -7.41 7.11 0.75
N ARG A 68 -8.55 7.54 0.21
CA ARG A 68 -9.09 8.91 0.35
C ARG A 68 -9.59 9.24 1.75
N GLN A 69 -10.01 8.23 2.51
CA GLN A 69 -10.53 8.39 3.87
C GLN A 69 -9.46 8.14 4.94
N GLY A 70 -8.33 7.52 4.56
CA GLY A 70 -7.25 7.17 5.47
C GLY A 70 -5.87 7.64 5.00
N THR A 71 -4.86 6.91 5.47
CA THR A 71 -3.45 7.12 5.17
C THR A 71 -2.93 5.94 4.36
N VAL A 72 -2.34 6.21 3.20
CA VAL A 72 -1.75 5.19 2.33
C VAL A 72 -0.24 5.20 2.53
N VAL A 73 0.33 4.07 2.94
CA VAL A 73 1.78 3.86 3.03
C VAL A 73 2.20 2.96 1.89
N THR A 74 3.20 3.37 1.12
CA THR A 74 3.79 2.56 0.05
C THR A 74 5.27 2.33 0.30
N VAL A 75 5.68 1.07 0.32
CA VAL A 75 7.06 0.65 0.58
C VAL A 75 7.66 0.03 -0.67
N HIS A 76 8.78 0.56 -1.11
CA HIS A 76 9.54 0.12 -2.28
C HIS A 76 10.68 -0.79 -1.83
N ALA A 77 10.41 -2.09 -1.79
CA ALA A 77 11.39 -3.09 -1.44
C ALA A 77 12.32 -3.40 -2.64
N VAL A 78 13.62 -3.46 -2.38
CA VAL A 78 14.59 -3.84 -3.43
C VAL A 78 14.65 -5.35 -3.64
N SER A 79 14.20 -6.13 -2.65
CA SER A 79 14.14 -7.59 -2.69
C SER A 79 12.78 -8.16 -2.26
N ALA A 80 12.47 -9.40 -2.66
CA ALA A 80 11.27 -10.10 -2.21
C ALA A 80 11.26 -10.35 -0.69
N ARG A 81 12.46 -10.44 -0.07
CA ARG A 81 12.60 -10.56 1.38
C ARG A 81 12.14 -9.29 2.09
N GLU A 82 12.65 -8.13 1.67
CA GLU A 82 12.19 -6.84 2.20
C GLU A 82 10.71 -6.61 1.93
N ALA A 83 10.20 -7.03 0.77
CA ALA A 83 8.77 -6.92 0.48
C ALA A 83 7.95 -7.73 1.49
N GLN A 84 8.38 -8.94 1.81
CA GLN A 84 7.72 -9.78 2.80
C GLN A 84 7.79 -9.13 4.19
N GLU A 85 8.95 -8.64 4.62
CA GLU A 85 9.09 -7.93 5.90
C GLU A 85 8.18 -6.70 5.96
N ALA A 86 8.09 -5.91 4.88
CA ALA A 86 7.18 -4.79 4.80
C ALA A 86 5.71 -5.21 4.90
N VAL A 87 5.31 -6.31 4.25
CA VAL A 87 3.96 -6.88 4.36
C VAL A 87 3.64 -7.27 5.81
N ASP A 88 4.54 -7.98 6.46
CA ASP A 88 4.38 -8.42 7.85
C ASP A 88 4.21 -7.22 8.79
N VAL A 89 5.01 -6.16 8.60
CA VAL A 89 4.90 -4.92 9.36
C VAL A 89 3.55 -4.25 9.11
N LEU A 90 3.21 -3.96 7.85
CA LEU A 90 1.96 -3.27 7.52
C LEU A 90 0.74 -4.02 8.07
N ASN A 91 0.70 -5.35 7.93
CA ASN A 91 -0.37 -6.17 8.51
C ASN A 91 -0.40 -6.12 10.04
N ASN A 92 0.76 -6.16 10.71
CA ASN A 92 0.83 -6.11 12.17
C ASN A 92 0.32 -4.78 12.75
N TYR A 93 0.53 -3.67 12.02
CA TYR A 93 0.08 -2.34 12.42
C TYR A 93 -1.35 -2.01 11.96
N GLY A 94 -2.09 -2.99 11.42
CA GLY A 94 -3.49 -2.82 11.06
C GLY A 94 -3.70 -2.15 9.71
N ALA A 95 -2.77 -2.30 8.77
CA ALA A 95 -3.08 -2.04 7.38
C ALA A 95 -4.30 -2.90 7.00
N VAL A 96 -5.33 -2.25 6.48
CA VAL A 96 -6.51 -2.92 5.94
C VAL A 96 -6.01 -3.84 4.84
N ASP A 97 -6.24 -5.15 4.99
CA ASP A 97 -5.91 -6.14 3.98
C ASP A 97 -6.72 -5.82 2.72
N VAL A 98 -6.05 -5.18 1.77
CA VAL A 98 -6.64 -4.70 0.53
C VAL A 98 -6.79 -5.82 -0.51
N ASN A 99 -6.59 -7.09 -0.14
CA ASN A 99 -6.69 -8.21 -1.08
C ASN A 99 -7.67 -9.31 -0.65
N ALA A 100 -8.67 -8.99 0.18
CA ALA A 100 -9.72 -9.96 0.57
C ALA A 100 -10.75 -10.29 -0.53
N THR A 101 -10.57 -9.83 -1.77
CA THR A 101 -11.45 -10.10 -2.93
C THR A 101 -10.72 -9.57 -4.17
N GLU A 102 -10.30 -10.32 -5.20
CA GLU A 102 -10.51 -11.67 -5.74
C GLU A 102 -9.21 -11.98 -6.56
N GLU A 103 -8.67 -13.20 -6.75
CA GLU A 103 -9.23 -14.30 -7.55
C GLU A 103 -8.40 -15.60 -7.39
N ASN A 104 -8.99 -16.68 -6.83
CA ASN A 104 -8.94 -18.01 -7.46
C ASN A 104 -10.07 -18.93 -6.93
N PRO A 105 -11.07 -19.30 -7.76
CA PRO A 105 -12.01 -20.37 -7.47
C PRO A 105 -11.33 -21.73 -7.71
N GLY A 106 -10.40 -22.11 -6.82
CA GLY A 106 -9.74 -23.40 -6.96
C GLY A 106 -8.45 -23.57 -6.17
N GLY A 107 -8.59 -23.90 -4.88
CA GLY A 107 -7.58 -24.71 -4.19
C GLY A 107 -6.52 -23.95 -3.40
N ALA A 108 -6.71 -24.03 -2.08
CA ALA A 108 -5.69 -24.10 -1.04
C ALA A 108 -4.76 -22.89 -0.78
N GLU A 109 -4.80 -22.48 0.48
CA GLU A 109 -3.82 -21.72 1.25
C GLU A 109 -3.99 -20.20 1.24
N SER A 110 -4.62 -19.70 2.30
CA SER A 110 -4.54 -18.31 2.76
C SER A 110 -3.06 -17.92 2.93
N ARG A 111 -2.47 -17.38 1.87
CA ARG A 111 -1.13 -16.78 1.89
C ARG A 111 -1.34 -15.31 1.57
N SER A 112 -1.04 -14.44 2.51
CA SER A 112 -1.02 -12.98 2.33
C SER A 112 -0.34 -12.68 1.00
N GLN A 113 -1.10 -12.17 0.04
CA GLN A 113 -0.62 -12.03 -1.33
C GLN A 113 0.13 -10.72 -1.45
N VAL A 114 1.45 -10.82 -1.60
CA VAL A 114 2.32 -9.75 -2.05
C VAL A 114 1.79 -9.25 -3.39
N ILE A 115 1.39 -7.98 -3.48
CA ILE A 115 1.17 -7.36 -4.79
C ILE A 115 2.55 -7.10 -5.40
N GLU A 116 3.11 -8.09 -6.08
CA GLU A 116 4.33 -7.93 -6.87
C GLU A 116 4.04 -7.09 -8.13
N ARG A 117 3.74 -5.79 -7.95
CA ARG A 117 3.67 -4.84 -9.06
C ARG A 117 4.89 -3.94 -9.08
N ILE A 118 5.55 -3.91 -10.23
CA ILE A 118 6.64 -2.97 -10.53
C ILE A 118 5.98 -1.61 -10.74
N ILE A 119 6.04 -0.74 -9.73
CA ILE A 119 5.60 0.66 -9.85
C ILE A 119 6.76 1.48 -10.41
N ALA A 120 6.54 2.17 -11.53
CA ALA A 120 7.50 3.12 -12.07
C ALA A 120 7.67 4.30 -11.08
N PRO A 121 8.89 4.87 -10.92
CA PRO A 121 9.14 5.94 -9.95
C PRO A 121 8.30 7.20 -10.20
N GLU A 122 7.84 7.41 -11.44
CA GLU A 122 6.93 8.50 -11.83
C GLU A 122 5.50 8.34 -11.31
N ASN A 123 5.08 7.12 -10.98
CA ASN A 123 3.74 6.81 -10.49
C ASN A 123 3.71 6.58 -8.98
N ARG A 124 4.75 7.01 -8.25
CA ARG A 124 4.80 6.97 -6.79
C ARG A 124 3.90 8.06 -6.20
N LEU A 125 3.23 7.72 -5.10
CA LEU A 125 2.50 8.69 -4.28
C LEU A 125 3.51 9.54 -3.50
N ARG A 126 3.91 10.69 -4.05
CA ARG A 126 4.79 11.70 -3.40
C ARG A 126 4.03 12.93 -2.91
#